data_AF-A0A1G4WJV3-F1
#
_entry.id   AF-A0A1G4WJV3-F1
#
_cell.length_a   1.000
_cell.length_b   1.000
_cell.length_c   1.000
_cell.angle_alpha   90.00
_cell.angle_beta   90.00
_cell.angle_gamma   90.00
#
_symmetry.space_group_name_H-M   'P 1'
#
loop_
_entity.id
_entity.type
_entity.pdbx_description
1 polymer ?
#
loop_
_entity_poly.entity_id
_entity_poly.type
_entity_poly.pdbx_seq_one_letter_code
_entity_poly.pdbx_strand_id
1 'polypeptide(L)'
;MGTRQGVIAIAAATGALVVVGGATLAALHLQSDETPGSPHPSQPATTASPSPSSGLAPGALAEYDQQLVTSLRSHGLSIANPSMTARDAHLICARLQHGQSVAEVKRDYTQVSQGDSAVADLFVSTVMQIYPSCP
;
A
#
# COMPACT_ATOMS: atom_id res chain seq x y z
N MET A 1 38.73 -29.58 12.87
CA MET A 1 39.70 -29.34 11.78
C MET A 1 38.91 -28.91 10.55
N GLY A 2 39.17 -27.71 10.00
CA GLY A 2 38.46 -27.18 8.83
C GLY A 2 38.37 -25.65 8.77
N THR A 3 39.53 -25.00 8.66
CA THR A 3 39.86 -23.69 8.00
C THR A 3 38.69 -22.79 7.55
N ARG A 4 38.48 -21.58 8.10
CA ARG A 4 39.17 -20.28 7.85
C ARG A 4 39.23 -19.84 6.37
N GLN A 5 38.91 -18.55 6.15
CA GLN A 5 39.06 -17.70 4.94
C GLN A 5 37.78 -17.58 4.08
N GLY A 6 37.35 -16.40 3.61
CA GLY A 6 38.06 -15.13 3.47
C GLY A 6 37.13 -13.92 3.53
N VAL A 7 37.65 -12.90 4.19
CA VAL A 7 37.17 -11.52 4.20
C VAL A 7 37.48 -10.93 2.83
N ILE A 8 36.47 -10.38 2.13
CA ILE A 8 36.71 -9.51 0.98
C ILE A 8 36.09 -8.15 1.31
N ALA A 9 36.94 -7.27 1.83
CA ALA A 9 36.72 -5.83 1.92
C ALA A 9 37.40 -5.17 0.72
N ILE A 10 36.62 -4.50 -0.14
CA ILE A 10 37.06 -3.62 -1.23
C ILE A 10 35.80 -2.90 -1.73
N ALA A 11 35.71 -1.59 -1.94
CA ALA A 11 36.58 -0.46 -1.70
C ALA A 11 35.68 0.80 -1.69
N ALA A 12 36.04 1.80 -0.88
CA ALA A 12 35.45 3.12 -0.94
C ALA A 12 35.75 3.78 -2.30
N ALA A 13 34.73 4.38 -2.93
CA ALA A 13 34.92 5.33 -4.01
C ALA A 13 34.02 6.54 -3.76
N THR A 14 34.57 7.49 -3.00
CA THR A 14 34.17 8.90 -2.99
C THR A 14 34.26 9.47 -4.40
N GLY A 15 33.11 9.79 -5.00
CA GLY A 15 33.01 10.55 -6.23
C GLY A 15 32.25 11.85 -5.98
N ALA A 16 32.99 12.93 -5.67
CA ALA A 16 32.49 14.30 -5.71
C ALA A 16 32.67 14.89 -7.13
N LEU A 17 32.14 16.11 -7.32
CA LEU A 17 32.28 17.04 -8.47
C LEU A 17 31.13 16.95 -9.50
N VAL A 18 30.41 18.01 -9.90
CA VAL A 18 30.73 19.45 -9.95
C VAL A 18 29.43 20.27 -9.84
N VAL A 19 29.43 21.34 -9.03
CA VAL A 19 28.40 22.40 -9.06
C VAL A 19 28.98 23.57 -9.85
N VAL A 20 28.32 23.94 -10.94
CA VAL A 20 28.48 25.19 -11.71
C VAL A 20 27.04 25.68 -11.92
N GLY A 21 26.57 26.87 -11.51
CA GLY A 21 27.26 28.10 -11.15
C GLY A 21 26.91 29.19 -12.18
N GLY A 22 25.93 30.04 -11.88
CA GLY A 22 25.61 31.28 -12.61
C GLY A 22 24.15 31.70 -12.39
N ALA A 23 23.82 32.51 -11.37
CA ALA A 23 23.90 33.99 -11.30
C ALA A 23 22.88 34.67 -12.22
N THR A 24 22.03 35.64 -11.86
CA THR A 24 21.64 36.38 -10.63
C THR A 24 20.44 37.22 -11.09
N LEU A 25 19.47 37.54 -10.23
CA LEU A 25 19.00 38.91 -9.95
C LEU A 25 17.69 38.90 -9.15
N ALA A 26 17.73 39.68 -8.09
CA ALA A 26 16.72 39.86 -7.08
C ALA A 26 15.40 40.43 -7.62
N ALA A 27 14.30 39.95 -7.05
CA ALA A 27 13.19 40.82 -6.70
C ALA A 27 12.66 40.37 -5.34
N LEU A 28 12.90 41.23 -4.34
CA LEU A 28 12.21 41.23 -3.07
C LEU A 28 10.70 41.09 -3.31
N HIS A 29 10.08 40.04 -2.79
CA HIS A 29 8.72 40.15 -2.30
C HIS A 29 8.72 39.68 -0.84
N LEU A 30 9.04 40.62 0.05
CA LEU A 30 8.30 40.71 1.31
C LEU A 30 6.82 40.66 0.94
N GLN A 31 6.07 39.76 1.55
CA GLN A 31 4.66 39.96 1.92
C GLN A 31 4.31 38.85 2.90
N SER A 32 4.62 39.12 4.16
CA SER A 32 3.74 38.72 5.24
C SER A 32 2.33 39.18 4.89
N ASP A 33 1.35 38.28 4.97
CA ASP A 33 0.04 38.61 5.50
C ASP A 33 -0.67 37.32 5.93
N GLU A 34 -0.50 36.97 7.20
CA GLU A 34 -1.61 36.33 7.91
C GLU A 34 -2.67 37.41 8.11
N THR A 35 -3.87 37.27 7.53
CA THR A 35 -5.12 37.75 8.15
C THR A 35 -6.35 37.01 7.58
N PRO A 36 -7.35 36.68 8.41
CA PRO A 36 -8.47 35.79 8.07
C PRO A 36 -9.61 36.54 7.37
N GLY A 37 -10.14 35.98 6.29
CA GLY A 37 -11.34 36.49 5.63
C GLY A 37 -11.77 35.66 4.44
N SER A 38 -12.76 34.79 4.63
CA SER A 38 -13.57 34.23 3.53
C SER A 38 -14.42 35.35 2.90
N PRO A 39 -14.68 35.31 1.58
CA PRO A 39 -15.82 34.55 1.07
C PRO A 39 -15.60 33.83 -0.28
N HIS A 40 -15.79 32.51 -0.26
CA HIS A 40 -16.54 31.68 -1.21
C HIS A 40 -16.71 32.16 -2.68
N PRO A 41 -16.18 31.40 -3.65
CA PRO A 41 -16.84 31.18 -4.94
C PRO A 41 -17.69 29.90 -4.88
N SER A 42 -18.97 30.04 -5.19
CA SER A 42 -19.94 28.95 -5.29
C SER A 42 -19.52 27.97 -6.37
N GLN A 43 -19.13 26.77 -5.94
CA GLN A 43 -19.11 25.63 -6.83
C GLN A 43 -20.57 25.24 -7.12
N PRO A 44 -20.97 25.10 -8.39
CA PRO A 44 -22.30 24.62 -8.73
C PRO A 44 -22.52 23.22 -8.15
N ALA A 45 -23.64 23.06 -7.46
CA ALA A 45 -24.15 21.78 -7.04
C ALA A 45 -24.36 20.91 -8.28
N THR A 46 -23.39 20.04 -8.56
CA THR A 46 -23.67 18.87 -9.38
C THR A 46 -24.40 17.90 -8.45
N THR A 47 -25.72 17.88 -8.57
CA THR A 47 -26.55 16.78 -8.10
C THR A 47 -26.12 15.52 -8.85
N ALA A 48 -25.04 14.91 -8.41
CA ALA A 48 -24.78 13.50 -8.70
C ALA A 48 -25.81 12.72 -7.89
N SER A 49 -26.82 12.22 -8.58
CA SER A 49 -27.71 11.19 -8.07
C SER A 49 -26.86 10.09 -7.44
N PRO A 50 -27.01 9.74 -6.15
CA PRO A 50 -26.34 8.57 -5.60
C PRO A 50 -26.96 7.34 -6.26
N SER A 51 -26.34 6.86 -7.33
CA SER A 51 -26.49 5.46 -7.72
C SER A 51 -25.99 4.63 -6.55
N PRO A 52 -26.79 3.71 -5.99
CA PRO A 52 -26.31 2.76 -4.99
C PRO A 52 -25.42 1.73 -5.68
N SER A 53 -24.23 2.13 -6.08
CA SER A 53 -23.12 1.20 -6.19
C SER A 53 -22.58 1.06 -4.77
N SER A 54 -22.87 -0.07 -4.12
CA SER A 54 -22.18 -0.51 -2.90
C SER A 54 -20.69 -0.82 -3.14
N GLY A 55 -20.06 -0.10 -4.06
CA GLY A 55 -18.65 -0.19 -4.42
C GLY A 55 -17.90 0.93 -3.71
N LEU A 56 -16.98 0.53 -2.84
CA LEU A 56 -16.08 1.44 -2.15
C LEU A 56 -15.43 2.41 -3.14
N ALA A 57 -15.35 3.70 -2.77
CA ALA A 57 -14.64 4.69 -3.57
C ALA A 57 -13.19 4.22 -3.81
N PRO A 58 -12.58 4.48 -4.98
CA PRO A 58 -11.21 4.03 -5.28
C PRO A 58 -10.17 4.44 -4.23
N GLY A 59 -10.34 5.62 -3.64
CA GLY A 59 -9.50 6.07 -2.53
C GLY A 59 -9.65 5.24 -1.26
N ALA A 60 -10.85 4.72 -0.98
CA ALA A 60 -11.09 3.86 0.17
C ALA A 60 -10.44 2.48 -0.02
N LEU A 61 -10.48 1.91 -1.23
CA LEU A 61 -9.81 0.63 -1.53
C LEU A 61 -8.29 0.70 -1.28
N ALA A 62 -7.65 1.79 -1.70
CA ALA A 62 -6.23 1.98 -1.45
C ALA A 62 -5.89 2.04 0.05
N GLU A 63 -6.76 2.63 0.87
CA GLU A 63 -6.60 2.66 2.34
C GLU A 63 -6.69 1.24 2.93
N TYR A 64 -7.65 0.41 2.49
CA TYR A 64 -7.74 -0.98 2.93
C TYR A 64 -6.53 -1.82 2.50
N ASP A 65 -6.00 -1.60 1.31
CA ASP A 65 -4.78 -2.26 0.83
C ASP A 65 -3.57 -1.93 1.73
N GLN A 66 -3.42 -0.66 2.12
CA GLN A 66 -2.37 -0.24 3.06
C GLN A 66 -2.56 -0.85 4.45
N GLN A 67 -3.80 -0.90 4.94
CA GLN A 67 -4.14 -1.52 6.23
C GLN A 67 -3.84 -3.01 6.21
N LEU A 68 -4.15 -3.72 5.11
CA LEU A 68 -3.83 -5.13 4.93
C LEU A 68 -2.33 -5.37 5.06
N VAL A 69 -1.53 -4.68 4.26
CA VAL A 69 -0.07 -4.86 4.25
C VAL A 69 0.51 -4.53 5.63
N THR A 70 0.02 -3.48 6.29
CA THR A 70 0.46 -3.10 7.62
C THR A 70 0.14 -4.18 8.65
N SER A 71 -1.09 -4.71 8.62
CA SER A 71 -1.53 -5.80 9.52
C SER A 71 -0.70 -7.07 9.31
N LEU A 72 -0.50 -7.50 8.06
CA LEU A 72 0.30 -8.69 7.76
C LEU A 72 1.75 -8.55 8.26
N ARG A 73 2.33 -7.35 8.13
CA ARG A 73 3.68 -7.08 8.63
C ARG A 73 3.74 -7.04 10.16
N SER A 74 2.73 -6.50 10.84
CA SER A 74 2.68 -6.51 12.31
C SER A 74 2.51 -7.93 12.86
N HIS A 75 1.88 -8.82 12.10
CA HIS A 75 1.82 -10.26 12.36
C HIS A 75 3.12 -11.02 12.02
N GLY A 76 4.16 -10.34 11.52
CA GLY A 76 5.47 -10.92 11.24
C GLY A 76 5.66 -11.46 9.82
N LEU A 77 4.70 -11.23 8.90
CA LEU A 77 4.87 -11.63 7.51
C LEU A 77 5.75 -10.64 6.75
N SER A 78 6.70 -11.19 5.98
CA SER A 78 7.53 -10.40 5.08
C SER A 78 6.82 -10.19 3.75
N ILE A 79 6.29 -8.98 3.54
CA ILE A 79 5.62 -8.60 2.29
C ILE A 79 6.64 -8.00 1.33
N ALA A 80 7.05 -8.78 0.32
CA ALA A 80 8.00 -8.34 -0.71
C ALA A 80 7.34 -7.43 -1.77
N ASN A 81 6.07 -7.66 -2.10
CA ASN A 81 5.34 -6.89 -3.10
C ASN A 81 3.92 -6.57 -2.64
N PRO A 82 3.68 -5.36 -2.07
CA PRO A 82 2.39 -4.99 -1.51
C PRO A 82 1.26 -4.95 -2.57
N SER A 83 1.59 -4.60 -3.82
CA SER A 83 0.60 -4.54 -4.90
C SER A 83 0.11 -5.93 -5.30
N MET A 84 0.98 -6.94 -5.30
CA MET A 84 0.59 -8.34 -5.51
C MET A 84 -0.25 -8.85 -4.33
N THR A 85 0.16 -8.53 -3.10
CA THR A 85 -0.59 -8.90 -1.89
C THR A 85 -2.02 -8.35 -1.89
N ALA A 86 -2.20 -7.07 -2.24
CA ALA A 86 -3.52 -6.47 -2.39
C ALA A 86 -4.34 -7.14 -3.52
N ARG A 87 -3.69 -7.48 -4.64
CA ARG A 87 -4.35 -8.21 -5.74
C ARG A 87 -4.84 -9.58 -5.30
N ASP A 88 -4.03 -10.33 -4.57
CA ASP A 88 -4.40 -11.65 -4.05
C ASP A 88 -5.57 -11.56 -3.07
N ALA A 89 -5.58 -10.53 -2.21
CA ALA A 89 -6.70 -10.25 -1.31
C ALA A 89 -8.01 -10.00 -2.08
N HIS A 90 -7.96 -9.19 -3.14
CA HIS A 90 -9.12 -8.93 -4.00
C HIS A 90 -9.60 -10.20 -4.72
N LEU A 91 -8.69 -11.05 -5.20
CA LEU A 91 -9.04 -12.34 -5.81
C LEU A 91 -9.69 -13.28 -4.79
N ILE A 92 -9.17 -13.33 -3.56
CA ILE A 92 -9.77 -14.07 -2.45
C ILE A 92 -11.18 -13.58 -2.16
N CYS A 93 -11.38 -12.26 -2.00
CA CYS A 93 -12.72 -11.70 -1.80
C CYS A 93 -13.67 -12.01 -2.95
N ALA A 94 -13.22 -11.88 -4.19
CA ALA A 94 -14.03 -12.22 -5.35
C ALA A 94 -14.47 -13.70 -5.29
N ARG A 95 -13.56 -14.63 -5.00
CA ARG A 95 -13.88 -16.06 -4.88
C ARG A 95 -14.91 -16.35 -3.79
N LEU A 96 -14.76 -15.70 -2.63
CA LEU A 96 -15.71 -15.84 -1.52
C LEU A 96 -17.09 -15.27 -1.90
N GLN A 97 -17.15 -14.11 -2.56
CA GLN A 97 -18.40 -13.54 -3.09
C GLN A 97 -19.05 -14.43 -4.16
N HIS A 98 -18.26 -15.19 -4.91
CA HIS A 98 -18.74 -16.18 -5.88
C HIS A 98 -19.15 -17.53 -5.25
N GLY A 99 -19.17 -17.63 -3.92
CA GLY A 99 -19.67 -18.80 -3.20
C GLY A 99 -18.61 -19.87 -2.88
N GLN A 100 -17.32 -19.60 -3.10
CA GLN A 100 -16.28 -20.48 -2.55
C GLN A 100 -16.27 -20.42 -1.03
N SER A 101 -16.02 -21.56 -0.39
CA SER A 101 -15.89 -21.62 1.06
C SER A 101 -14.54 -21.05 1.51
N VAL A 102 -14.50 -20.45 2.71
CA VAL A 102 -13.26 -19.97 3.34
C VAL A 102 -12.21 -21.09 3.44
N ALA A 103 -12.64 -22.32 3.74
CA ALA A 103 -11.74 -23.47 3.81
C ALA A 103 -11.10 -23.79 2.44
N GLU A 104 -11.87 -23.72 1.35
CA GLU A 104 -11.36 -23.94 0.01
C GLU A 104 -10.38 -22.86 -0.41
N VAL A 105 -10.70 -21.60 -0.14
CA VAL A 105 -9.84 -20.47 -0.46
C VAL A 105 -8.52 -20.51 0.36
N LYS A 106 -8.58 -20.91 1.64
CA LYS A 106 -7.38 -21.15 2.45
C LYS A 106 -6.52 -22.28 1.88
N ARG A 107 -7.12 -23.39 1.43
CA ARG A 107 -6.38 -24.49 0.79
C ARG A 107 -5.72 -24.06 -0.52
N ASP A 108 -6.40 -23.29 -1.35
CA ASP A 108 -5.84 -22.71 -2.59
C ASP A 108 -4.66 -21.79 -2.26
N TYR A 109 -4.85 -20.86 -1.32
CA TYR A 109 -3.82 -19.88 -0.97
C TYR A 109 -2.62 -20.51 -0.24
N THR A 110 -2.79 -21.67 0.40
CA THR A 110 -1.68 -22.47 0.94
C THR A 110 -0.71 -22.89 -0.16
N GLN A 111 -1.21 -23.21 -1.37
CA GLN A 111 -0.33 -23.52 -2.52
C GLN A 111 0.48 -22.31 -2.96
N VAL A 112 -0.10 -21.11 -2.90
CA VAL A 112 0.58 -19.84 -3.20
C VAL A 112 1.61 -19.52 -2.11
N SER A 113 1.34 -19.87 -0.86
CA SER A 113 2.19 -19.63 0.30
C SER A 113 3.26 -20.71 0.51
N GLN A 114 3.67 -21.43 -0.55
CA GLN A 114 4.68 -22.50 -0.49
C GLN A 114 4.34 -23.65 0.47
N GLY A 115 3.04 -23.90 0.68
CA GLY A 115 2.55 -24.95 1.59
C GLY A 115 2.32 -24.48 3.03
N ASP A 116 2.58 -23.21 3.35
CA ASP A 116 2.40 -22.70 4.71
C ASP A 116 0.92 -22.39 5.01
N SER A 117 0.29 -23.31 5.74
CA SER A 117 -1.14 -23.20 6.09
C SER A 117 -1.41 -22.12 7.14
N ALA A 118 -0.43 -21.79 7.98
CA ALA A 118 -0.58 -20.75 9.01
C ALA A 118 -0.58 -19.36 8.36
N VAL A 119 0.31 -19.14 7.39
CA VAL A 119 0.31 -17.94 6.55
C VAL A 119 -1.00 -17.81 5.79
N ALA A 120 -1.51 -18.90 5.21
CA ALA A 120 -2.76 -18.86 4.46
C ALA A 120 -3.98 -18.58 5.34
N ASP A 121 -4.04 -19.18 6.52
CA ASP A 121 -5.10 -18.91 7.49
C ASP A 121 -5.08 -17.44 7.93
N LEU A 122 -3.91 -16.95 8.33
CA LEU A 122 -3.73 -15.58 8.78
C LEU A 122 -4.06 -14.57 7.68
N PHE A 123 -3.58 -14.81 6.46
CA PHE A 123 -3.85 -13.95 5.31
C PHE A 123 -5.34 -13.84 5.03
N VAL A 124 -6.02 -14.97 4.81
CA VAL A 124 -7.45 -14.99 4.46
C VAL A 124 -8.30 -14.40 5.60
N SER A 125 -7.99 -14.73 6.85
CA SER A 125 -8.70 -14.17 8.01
C SER A 125 -8.50 -12.65 8.13
N THR A 126 -7.29 -12.14 7.83
CA THR A 126 -7.00 -10.69 7.86
C THR A 126 -7.74 -9.97 6.71
N VAL A 127 -7.77 -10.56 5.52
CA VAL A 127 -8.50 -10.02 4.38
C VAL A 127 -10.00 -9.89 4.70
N MET A 128 -10.61 -10.93 5.27
CA MET A 128 -12.02 -10.89 5.67
C MET A 128 -12.32 -9.84 6.76
N GLN A 129 -11.35 -9.52 7.63
CA GLN A 129 -11.53 -8.47 8.64
C GLN A 129 -11.39 -7.05 8.09
N ILE A 130 -10.49 -6.85 7.12
CA ILE A 130 -10.15 -5.51 6.62
C ILE A 130 -11.06 -5.08 5.48
N TYR A 131 -11.40 -6.00 4.57
CA TYR A 131 -12.24 -5.66 3.43
C TYR A 131 -13.71 -5.88 3.77
N PRO A 132 -14.52 -4.80 3.93
CA PRO A 132 -15.93 -4.94 4.26
C PRO A 132 -16.77 -5.57 3.13
N SER A 133 -16.20 -5.66 1.92
CA SER A 133 -16.79 -6.34 0.77
C SER A 133 -16.48 -7.84 0.72
N CYS A 134 -15.60 -8.34 1.60
CA CYS A 134 -15.35 -9.76 1.77
C CYS A 134 -16.39 -10.33 2.76
N PRO A 135 -17.12 -11.41 2.40
CA PRO A 135 -18.05 -12.07 3.32
C PRO A 135 -17.32 -12.86 4.41
#